data_AF-W2RNP8-F1
#
_entry.id   AF-W2RNP8-F1
#
_cell.length_a   1.000
_cell.length_b   1.000
_cell.length_c   1.000
_cell.angle_alpha   90.00
_cell.angle_beta   90.00
_cell.angle_gamma   90.00
#
_symmetry.space_group_name_H-M   'P 1'
#
loop_
_entity.id
_entity.type
_entity.pdbx_description
1 polymer ?
#
loop_
_entity_poly.entity_id
_entity_poly.type
_entity_poly.pdbx_seq_one_letter_code
_entity_poly.pdbx_strand_id
1 'polypeptide(L)'
;MRRMVELRGGIRSDTPWEQFMTSVVTAFDLLWTFVLSSDPQTSPVVAASAAPSLPLRNEIPVYANHPFPPDYAASLSRIPDGFSNLAVASLLSVQCVRIIERIPHEPIIPSTTGNTLSSQRGRSTARSTELHSILTDLLKLTSLSITKMEHLLCHGLVAYCLPLQYGTPLPISTTRTLQSCVETYMALNLSENEEKLDGKCLLWIAVVIASCLDMCSDSSLRNAPVLERILNKFPQAREWTKVDTILRTFLWHEDLSEQWYRTWQGVLARRKSPPSGFRSSPQAFSPITVVGGASPGYTMGSERPGCGGSGSSESPRAAVPEPAEPRQADARSMKVASLLHND
;
A
#
# COMPACT_ATOMS: atom_id res chain seq x y z
N MET A 1 7.92 -22.56 -9.43
CA MET A 1 8.50 -21.48 -8.60
C MET A 1 7.65 -21.15 -7.37
N ARG A 2 6.40 -20.63 -7.49
CA ARG A 2 5.50 -20.36 -6.32
C ARG A 2 5.35 -21.55 -5.37
N ARG A 3 5.06 -22.72 -5.93
CA ARG A 3 4.91 -23.97 -5.17
C ARG A 3 6.19 -24.41 -4.45
N MET A 4 7.37 -24.07 -4.97
CA MET A 4 8.65 -24.35 -4.30
C MET A 4 8.95 -23.37 -3.16
N VAL A 5 8.51 -22.12 -3.27
CA VAL A 5 8.67 -21.10 -2.23
C VAL A 5 7.69 -21.36 -1.07
N GLU A 6 6.47 -21.77 -1.38
CA GLU A 6 5.48 -22.22 -0.38
C GLU A 6 5.95 -23.48 0.36
N LEU A 7 6.52 -24.46 -0.35
CA LEU A 7 7.08 -25.69 0.25
C LEU A 7 8.30 -25.43 1.15
N ARG A 8 8.89 -24.23 1.13
CA ARG A 8 10.03 -23.83 1.98
C ARG A 8 9.67 -22.87 3.12
N GLY A 9 8.38 -22.58 3.33
CA GLY A 9 7.91 -21.78 4.47
C GLY A 9 7.74 -20.28 4.19
N GLY A 10 7.70 -19.87 2.92
CA GLY A 10 7.52 -18.45 2.54
C GLY A 10 8.83 -17.65 2.60
N ILE A 11 8.81 -16.46 2.01
CA ILE A 11 9.93 -15.51 2.07
C ILE A 11 9.59 -14.48 3.14
N ARG A 12 10.31 -14.47 4.27
CA ARG A 12 10.23 -13.37 5.24
C ARG A 12 11.13 -12.24 4.71
N SER A 13 10.87 -10.97 4.98
CA SER A 13 11.64 -9.86 4.37
C SER A 13 12.73 -9.33 5.31
N ASP A 14 13.26 -10.17 6.19
CA ASP A 14 14.16 -9.73 7.28
C ASP A 14 15.63 -9.78 6.89
N THR A 15 16.00 -10.54 5.85
CA THR A 15 17.39 -10.67 5.44
C THR A 15 17.67 -10.14 4.02
N PRO A 16 18.88 -9.62 3.74
CA PRO A 16 19.26 -9.17 2.40
C PRO A 16 19.11 -10.27 1.32
N TRP A 17 19.31 -11.53 1.69
CA TRP A 17 19.10 -12.68 0.82
C TRP A 17 17.64 -12.87 0.42
N GLU A 18 16.71 -12.65 1.34
CA GLU A 18 15.28 -12.74 1.07
C GLU A 18 14.77 -11.57 0.22
N GLN A 19 15.33 -10.37 0.40
CA GLN A 19 15.07 -9.23 -0.48
C GLN A 19 15.55 -9.51 -1.91
N PHE A 20 16.73 -10.13 -2.07
CA PHE A 20 17.21 -10.62 -3.36
C PHE A 20 16.27 -11.66 -3.97
N MET A 21 15.86 -12.67 -3.20
CA MET A 21 14.93 -13.70 -3.68
C MET A 21 13.56 -13.14 -4.05
N THR A 22 13.06 -12.17 -3.28
CA THR A 22 11.83 -11.42 -3.63
C THR A 22 12.00 -10.65 -4.93
N SER A 23 13.15 -10.00 -5.11
CA SER A 23 13.49 -9.27 -6.35
C SER A 23 13.58 -10.20 -7.56
N VAL A 24 14.15 -11.40 -7.40
CA VAL A 24 14.22 -12.41 -8.47
C VAL A 24 12.84 -12.95 -8.81
N VAL A 25 12.02 -13.28 -7.80
CA VAL A 25 10.66 -13.80 -8.02
C VAL A 25 9.77 -12.75 -8.67
N THR A 26 9.85 -11.49 -8.24
CA THR A 26 9.12 -10.38 -8.87
C THR A 26 9.59 -10.13 -10.30
N ALA A 27 10.91 -10.15 -10.57
CA ALA A 27 11.43 -10.03 -11.93
C ALA A 27 10.94 -11.16 -12.87
N PHE A 28 10.88 -12.39 -12.37
CA PHE A 28 10.32 -13.52 -13.12
C PHE A 28 8.81 -13.41 -13.32
N ASP A 29 8.04 -12.99 -12.31
CA ASP A 29 6.59 -12.76 -12.47
C ASP A 29 6.35 -11.63 -13.49
N LEU A 30 7.13 -10.55 -13.48
CA LEU A 30 7.06 -9.47 -14.47
C LEU A 30 7.40 -9.96 -15.89
N LEU A 31 8.47 -10.73 -16.04
CA LEU A 31 8.85 -11.33 -17.33
C LEU A 31 7.77 -12.28 -17.85
N TRP A 32 7.19 -13.09 -16.95
CA TRP A 32 6.12 -14.01 -17.31
C TRP A 32 4.84 -13.28 -17.74
N THR A 33 4.48 -12.18 -17.07
CA THR A 33 3.37 -11.33 -17.49
C THR A 33 3.63 -10.66 -18.84
N PHE A 34 4.88 -10.26 -19.12
CA PHE A 34 5.27 -9.72 -20.42
C PHE A 34 5.14 -10.76 -21.55
N VAL A 35 5.63 -11.98 -21.32
CA VAL A 35 5.52 -13.09 -22.29
C VAL A 35 4.07 -13.47 -22.54
N LEU A 36 3.23 -13.51 -21.50
CA LEU A 36 1.79 -13.80 -21.64
C LEU A 36 1.02 -12.67 -22.33
N SER A 37 1.50 -11.43 -22.24
CA SER A 37 0.87 -10.27 -22.88
C SER A 37 1.35 -10.05 -24.32
N SER A 38 2.37 -10.79 -24.75
CA SER A 38 2.92 -10.71 -26.11
C SER A 38 2.15 -11.65 -27.05
N ASP A 39 1.21 -11.10 -27.81
CA ASP A 39 0.55 -11.80 -28.92
C ASP A 39 1.56 -12.01 -30.08
N PRO A 40 1.77 -13.24 -30.59
CA PRO A 40 2.77 -13.53 -31.63
C PRO A 40 2.49 -12.93 -33.03
N GLN A 41 1.55 -12.00 -33.17
CA GLN A 41 1.11 -11.42 -34.45
C GLN A 41 1.57 -9.97 -34.73
N THR A 42 2.52 -9.42 -33.97
CA THR A 42 3.08 -8.09 -34.26
C THR A 42 4.47 -8.16 -34.90
N SER A 43 4.50 -7.92 -36.22
CA SER A 43 5.69 -7.85 -37.08
C SER A 43 6.72 -6.80 -36.59
N PRO A 44 8.04 -7.03 -36.73
CA PRO A 44 9.08 -6.27 -36.02
C PRO A 44 9.45 -4.90 -36.64
N VAL A 45 8.64 -4.35 -37.54
CA VAL A 45 9.06 -3.21 -38.38
C VAL A 45 8.61 -1.83 -37.85
N VAL A 46 7.72 -1.76 -36.85
CA VAL A 46 7.25 -0.47 -36.29
C VAL A 46 7.98 -0.07 -34.99
N ALA A 47 8.85 -0.94 -34.45
CA ALA A 47 9.53 -0.71 -33.18
C ALA A 47 10.70 0.31 -33.23
N ALA A 48 11.02 0.87 -34.39
CA ALA A 48 12.24 1.69 -34.57
C ALA A 48 12.01 3.22 -34.64
N SER A 49 10.77 3.72 -34.53
CA SER A 49 10.49 5.18 -34.69
C SER A 49 9.61 5.78 -33.59
N ALA A 50 9.61 5.20 -32.39
CA ALA A 50 9.21 5.92 -31.20
C ALA A 50 10.43 5.96 -30.29
N ALA A 51 11.04 7.13 -30.13
CA ALA A 51 12.02 7.34 -29.08
C ALA A 51 11.39 6.85 -27.76
N PRO A 52 11.92 5.79 -27.12
CA PRO A 52 11.32 5.29 -25.89
C PRO A 52 11.51 6.39 -24.85
N SER A 53 10.41 6.95 -24.39
CA SER A 53 10.36 7.82 -23.21
C SER A 53 11.20 7.18 -22.12
N LEU A 54 12.23 7.90 -21.67
CA LEU A 54 13.27 7.47 -20.72
C LEU A 54 12.74 6.42 -19.73
N PRO A 55 12.92 5.13 -20.03
CA PRO A 55 12.49 4.07 -19.14
C PRO A 55 13.38 4.17 -17.90
N LEU A 56 12.86 3.86 -16.71
CA LEU A 56 13.62 3.73 -15.46
C LEU A 56 14.78 2.73 -15.63
N ARG A 57 15.86 3.15 -16.29
CA ARG A 57 17.05 2.35 -16.58
C ARG A 57 17.95 2.44 -15.38
N ASN A 58 17.68 1.63 -14.37
CA ASN A 58 18.61 1.37 -13.26
C ASN A 58 19.08 2.64 -12.51
N GLU A 59 18.30 3.71 -12.55
CA GLU A 59 18.67 4.96 -11.88
C GLU A 59 18.24 4.90 -10.42
N ILE A 60 19.21 5.18 -9.54
CA ILE A 60 18.96 5.41 -8.11
C ILE A 60 17.87 6.50 -7.98
N PRO A 61 16.83 6.31 -7.16
CA PRO A 61 15.78 7.31 -6.97
C PRO A 61 16.38 8.67 -6.60
N VAL A 62 16.05 9.70 -7.37
CA VAL A 62 16.58 11.06 -7.19
C VAL A 62 15.52 11.91 -6.52
N TYR A 63 15.85 12.45 -5.34
CA TYR A 63 14.98 13.38 -4.61
C TYR A 63 15.40 14.81 -4.91
N ALA A 64 14.50 15.58 -5.51
CA ALA A 64 14.78 16.97 -5.82
C ALA A 64 14.84 17.80 -4.52
N ASN A 65 15.82 18.70 -4.45
CA ASN A 65 15.94 19.70 -3.39
C ASN A 65 15.77 21.09 -4.00
N HIS A 66 15.33 22.05 -3.19
CA HIS A 66 15.27 23.44 -3.63
C HIS A 66 16.67 24.01 -3.91
N PRO A 67 16.83 24.84 -4.96
CA PRO A 67 15.82 25.23 -5.95
C PRO A 67 15.51 24.12 -6.98
N PHE A 68 14.24 23.98 -7.35
CA PHE A 68 13.81 22.96 -8.32
C PHE A 68 14.15 23.35 -9.76
N PRO A 69 14.57 22.39 -10.60
CA PRO A 69 14.74 22.63 -12.03
C PRO A 69 13.38 22.92 -12.69
N PRO A 70 13.34 23.76 -13.75
CA PRO A 70 12.09 24.20 -14.38
C PRO A 70 11.25 23.04 -14.91
N ASP A 71 11.90 22.00 -15.45
CA ASP A 71 11.23 20.80 -15.95
C ASP A 71 10.50 20.03 -14.84
N TYR A 72 11.10 19.95 -13.64
CA TYR A 72 10.48 19.29 -12.50
C TYR A 72 9.29 20.12 -11.98
N ALA A 73 9.44 21.44 -11.89
CA ALA A 73 8.35 22.33 -11.52
C ALA A 73 7.16 22.21 -12.49
N ALA A 74 7.41 22.06 -13.80
CA ALA A 74 6.38 21.82 -14.80
C ALA A 74 5.69 20.45 -14.65
N SER A 75 6.40 19.41 -14.18
CA SER A 75 5.76 18.14 -13.80
C SER A 75 4.93 18.26 -12.53
N LEU A 76 5.38 19.03 -11.53
CA LEU A 76 4.63 19.27 -10.29
C LEU A 76 3.29 19.99 -10.53
N SER A 77 3.22 20.87 -11.53
CA SER A 77 1.96 21.53 -11.91
C SER A 77 0.98 20.63 -12.67
N ARG A 78 1.41 19.45 -13.13
CA ARG A 78 0.59 18.50 -13.90
C ARG A 78 0.03 17.35 -13.07
N ILE A 79 0.53 17.15 -11.85
CA ILE A 79 0.04 16.13 -10.93
C ILE A 79 -0.96 16.74 -9.93
N PRO A 80 -1.85 15.94 -9.33
CA PRO A 80 -2.75 16.41 -8.29
C PRO A 80 -2.00 17.03 -7.09
N ASP A 81 -2.59 18.08 -6.50
CA ASP A 81 -2.00 18.87 -5.41
C ASP A 81 -1.53 18.02 -4.23
N GLY A 82 -2.24 16.95 -3.91
CA GLY A 82 -1.88 16.00 -2.86
C GLY A 82 -0.49 15.39 -3.08
N PHE A 83 -0.15 15.00 -4.32
CA PHE A 83 1.19 14.50 -4.64
C PHE A 83 2.21 15.61 -4.81
N SER A 84 1.80 16.76 -5.35
CA SER A 84 2.67 17.92 -5.50
C SER A 84 3.23 18.38 -4.15
N ASN A 85 2.38 18.44 -3.11
CA ASN A 85 2.81 18.77 -1.75
C ASN A 85 3.83 17.77 -1.17
N LEU A 86 3.66 16.47 -1.44
CA LEU A 86 4.62 15.44 -1.03
C LEU A 86 5.95 15.56 -1.76
N ALA A 87 5.90 15.87 -3.05
CA ALA A 87 7.07 16.04 -3.89
C ALA A 87 7.88 17.29 -3.52
N VAL A 88 7.20 18.39 -3.15
CA VAL A 88 7.83 19.61 -2.62
C VAL A 88 8.46 19.36 -1.25
N ALA A 89 7.88 18.51 -0.42
CA ALA A 89 8.47 18.04 0.83
C ALA A 89 9.64 17.06 0.65
N SER A 90 10.10 16.84 -0.59
CA SER A 90 11.15 15.88 -0.96
C SER A 90 10.88 14.44 -0.48
N LEU A 91 9.61 14.08 -0.32
CA LEU A 91 9.20 12.71 0.06
C LEU A 91 9.07 11.78 -1.15
N LEU A 92 8.96 12.34 -2.35
CA LEU A 92 8.82 11.60 -3.60
C LEU A 92 10.04 11.82 -4.49
N SER A 93 10.54 10.73 -5.08
CA SER A 93 11.55 10.81 -6.12
C SER A 93 10.98 11.43 -7.41
N VAL A 94 11.86 12.02 -8.22
CA VAL A 94 11.54 12.53 -9.55
C VAL A 94 10.94 11.43 -10.43
N GLN A 95 11.41 10.19 -10.26
CA GLN A 95 10.91 9.03 -10.97
C GLN A 95 9.46 8.72 -10.57
N CYS A 96 9.12 8.74 -9.27
CA CYS A 96 7.74 8.56 -8.81
C CYS A 96 6.82 9.63 -9.39
N VAL A 97 7.23 10.90 -9.36
CA VAL A 97 6.47 12.04 -9.92
C VAL A 97 6.18 11.83 -11.40
N ARG A 98 7.18 11.42 -12.19
CA ARG A 98 7.02 11.13 -13.62
C ARG A 98 6.10 9.94 -13.89
N ILE A 99 6.09 8.93 -13.02
CA ILE A 99 5.15 7.81 -13.13
C ILE A 99 3.73 8.30 -12.85
N ILE A 100 3.52 9.11 -11.79
CA ILE A 100 2.20 9.65 -11.43
C ILE A 100 1.64 10.49 -12.57
N GLU A 101 2.46 11.30 -13.23
CA GLU A 101 2.07 12.11 -14.39
C GLU A 101 1.49 11.29 -15.55
N ARG A 102 1.95 10.04 -15.72
CA ARG A 102 1.47 9.13 -16.77
C ARG A 102 0.16 8.43 -16.41
N ILE A 103 -0.30 8.52 -15.16
CA ILE A 103 -1.51 7.83 -14.72
C ILE A 103 -2.74 8.59 -15.24
N PRO A 104 -3.67 7.93 -15.96
CA PRO A 104 -4.89 8.56 -16.41
C PRO A 104 -5.75 8.94 -15.20
N HIS A 105 -6.05 10.23 -15.08
CA HIS A 105 -6.87 10.79 -14.00
C HIS A 105 -8.05 11.64 -14.51
N GLU A 106 -8.15 11.87 -15.82
CA GLU A 106 -9.31 12.56 -16.41
C GLU A 106 -10.41 11.58 -16.84
N PRO A 107 -11.69 11.93 -16.61
CA PRO A 107 -12.82 11.14 -17.08
C PRO A 107 -12.84 11.10 -18.62
N ILE A 108 -13.07 9.90 -19.17
CA ILE A 108 -13.22 9.71 -20.61
C ILE A 108 -14.53 10.38 -21.03
N ILE A 109 -14.45 11.61 -21.58
CA ILE A 109 -15.56 12.17 -22.34
C ILE A 109 -15.65 11.31 -23.62
N PRO A 110 -16.75 10.58 -23.88
CA PRO A 110 -16.95 9.98 -25.17
C PRO A 110 -17.12 11.14 -26.15
N SER A 111 -16.07 11.46 -26.90
CA SER A 111 -16.14 12.45 -27.97
C SER A 111 -17.17 11.95 -28.99
N THR A 112 -18.38 12.51 -28.91
CA THR A 112 -19.48 12.38 -29.87
C THR A 112 -19.05 13.00 -31.19
N THR A 113 -18.17 12.32 -31.91
CA THR A 113 -17.92 12.60 -33.33
C THR A 113 -17.67 11.27 -33.99
N GLY A 114 -18.55 10.95 -34.94
CA GLY A 114 -18.70 9.63 -35.53
C GLY A 114 -17.44 9.09 -36.21
N ASN A 115 -17.51 7.79 -36.45
CA ASN A 115 -16.61 6.95 -37.24
C ASN A 115 -15.31 6.57 -36.53
N THR A 116 -15.29 5.37 -35.91
CA THR A 116 -14.41 4.24 -36.27
C THR A 116 -14.41 3.17 -35.16
N LEU A 117 -15.15 2.08 -35.37
CA LEU A 117 -15.08 0.86 -34.54
C LEU A 117 -13.66 0.25 -34.47
N SER A 118 -12.77 0.61 -35.40
CA SER A 118 -11.36 0.24 -35.43
C SER A 118 -10.45 1.12 -34.54
N SER A 119 -10.79 2.39 -34.32
CA SER A 119 -9.99 3.30 -33.46
C SER A 119 -10.18 3.00 -31.98
N GLN A 120 -11.39 2.59 -31.57
CA GLN A 120 -11.69 2.25 -30.18
C GLN A 120 -10.90 1.02 -29.70
N ARG A 121 -10.68 0.04 -30.57
CA ARG A 121 -9.92 -1.20 -30.26
C ARG A 121 -8.40 -0.96 -30.17
N GLY A 122 -7.85 -0.05 -30.98
CA GLY A 122 -6.44 0.35 -30.89
C GLY A 122 -6.14 1.25 -29.68
N ARG A 123 -7.11 2.08 -29.26
CA ARG A 123 -6.97 2.94 -28.08
C ARG A 123 -7.09 2.17 -26.76
N SER A 124 -7.92 1.12 -26.71
CA SER A 124 -8.03 0.28 -25.52
C SER A 124 -6.79 -0.59 -25.31
N THR A 125 -6.20 -1.14 -26.38
CA THR A 125 -4.95 -1.91 -26.28
C THR A 125 -3.77 -1.04 -25.92
N ALA A 126 -3.62 0.15 -26.52
CA ALA A 126 -2.55 1.09 -26.19
C ALA A 126 -2.62 1.58 -24.73
N ARG A 127 -3.82 1.83 -24.20
CA ARG A 127 -4.00 2.21 -22.79
C ARG A 127 -3.68 1.05 -21.85
N SER A 128 -4.06 -0.17 -22.23
CA SER A 128 -3.76 -1.37 -21.46
C SER A 128 -2.25 -1.66 -21.41
N THR A 129 -1.52 -1.43 -22.51
CA THR A 129 -0.05 -1.56 -22.52
C THR A 129 0.63 -0.46 -21.72
N GLU A 130 0.10 0.77 -21.75
CA GLU A 130 0.60 1.90 -20.94
C GLU A 130 0.42 1.66 -19.43
N LEU A 131 -0.79 1.28 -19.00
CA LEU A 131 -1.06 0.95 -17.60
C LEU A 131 -0.24 -0.27 -17.13
N HIS A 132 -0.01 -1.26 -18.00
CA HIS A 132 0.89 -2.37 -17.68
C HIS A 132 2.35 -1.91 -17.51
N SER A 133 2.82 -0.99 -18.35
CA SER A 133 4.15 -0.35 -18.18
C SER A 133 4.23 0.42 -16.87
N ILE A 134 3.20 1.21 -16.53
CA ILE A 134 3.13 1.96 -15.27
C ILE A 134 3.19 1.02 -14.06
N LEU A 135 2.37 -0.05 -14.06
CA LEU A 135 2.39 -1.07 -13.00
C LEU A 135 3.77 -1.71 -12.85
N THR A 136 4.42 -2.03 -13.97
CA THR A 136 5.77 -2.60 -13.97
C THR A 136 6.79 -1.62 -13.40
N ASP A 137 6.71 -0.34 -13.77
CA ASP A 137 7.58 0.73 -13.30
C ASP A 137 7.40 0.98 -11.80
N LEU A 138 6.16 0.98 -11.30
CA LEU A 138 5.84 1.10 -9.87
C LEU A 138 6.41 -0.08 -9.07
N LEU A 139 6.24 -1.31 -9.55
CA LEU A 139 6.76 -2.51 -8.89
C LEU A 139 8.29 -2.52 -8.87
N LYS A 140 8.95 -2.05 -9.94
CA LYS A 140 10.40 -1.84 -9.93
C LYS A 140 10.81 -0.77 -8.92
N LEU A 141 10.06 0.33 -8.82
CA LEU A 141 10.37 1.38 -7.85
C LEU A 141 10.25 0.86 -6.41
N THR A 142 9.30 -0.03 -6.12
CA THR A 142 9.19 -0.67 -4.80
C THR A 142 10.35 -1.58 -4.42
N SER A 143 11.12 -2.10 -5.38
CA SER A 143 12.31 -2.91 -5.09
C SER A 143 13.58 -2.07 -4.87
N LEU A 144 13.52 -0.76 -5.10
CA LEU A 144 14.62 0.17 -4.85
C LEU A 144 14.59 0.71 -3.41
N SER A 145 15.73 1.24 -2.96
CA SER A 145 15.82 1.94 -1.67
C SER A 145 15.17 3.33 -1.78
N ILE A 146 13.85 3.38 -1.60
CA ILE A 146 13.03 4.61 -1.59
C ILE A 146 12.61 5.00 -0.17
N THR A 147 12.11 6.24 0.00
CA THR A 147 11.55 6.67 1.28
C THR A 147 10.37 5.78 1.69
N LYS A 148 10.11 5.67 3.00
CA LYS A 148 8.96 4.91 3.51
C LYS A 148 7.64 5.41 2.93
N MET A 149 7.50 6.73 2.78
CA MET A 149 6.29 7.36 2.24
C MET A 149 6.10 6.99 0.77
N GLU A 150 7.15 7.11 -0.03
CA GLU A 150 7.12 6.72 -1.44
C GLU A 150 6.85 5.23 -1.60
N HIS A 151 7.42 4.38 -0.74
CA HIS A 151 7.17 2.94 -0.78
C HIS A 151 5.70 2.59 -0.55
N LEU A 152 5.07 3.24 0.44
CA LEU A 152 3.64 3.09 0.70
C LEU A 152 2.80 3.64 -0.45
N LEU A 153 3.20 4.80 -0.99
CA LEU A 153 2.50 5.41 -2.11
C LEU A 153 2.56 4.53 -3.35
N CYS A 154 3.70 3.94 -3.69
CA CYS A 154 3.82 3.03 -4.83
C CYS A 154 2.87 1.84 -4.70
N HIS A 155 2.73 1.24 -3.51
CA HIS A 155 1.74 0.18 -3.27
C HIS A 155 0.29 0.69 -3.42
N GLY A 156 0.00 1.90 -2.95
CA GLY A 156 -1.30 2.55 -3.18
C GLY A 156 -1.58 2.79 -4.67
N LEU A 157 -0.60 3.27 -5.43
CA LEU A 157 -0.70 3.50 -6.88
C LEU A 157 -0.86 2.18 -7.65
N VAL A 158 -0.17 1.11 -7.23
CA VAL A 158 -0.39 -0.23 -7.79
C VAL A 158 -1.84 -0.66 -7.55
N ALA A 159 -2.34 -0.56 -6.32
CA ALA A 159 -3.72 -0.91 -6.00
C ALA A 159 -4.75 -0.05 -6.77
N TYR A 160 -4.44 1.23 -7.04
CA TYR A 160 -5.24 2.12 -7.87
C TYR A 160 -5.28 1.70 -9.35
N CYS A 161 -4.13 1.32 -9.91
CA CYS A 161 -4.02 0.95 -11.33
C CYS A 161 -4.60 -0.43 -11.65
N LEU A 162 -4.71 -1.32 -10.66
CA LEU A 162 -5.22 -2.69 -10.87
C LEU A 162 -6.67 -2.73 -11.41
N PRO A 163 -7.67 -2.06 -10.80
CA PRO A 163 -9.02 -1.98 -11.35
C PRO A 163 -9.08 -1.31 -12.73
N LEU A 164 -8.22 -0.32 -12.98
CA LEU A 164 -8.18 0.37 -14.29
C LEU A 164 -7.64 -0.53 -15.40
N GLN A 165 -6.72 -1.45 -15.07
CA GLN A 165 -6.11 -2.37 -16.02
C GLN A 165 -6.99 -3.59 -16.31
N TYR A 166 -7.59 -4.18 -15.27
CA TYR A 166 -8.27 -5.48 -15.36
C TYR A 166 -9.79 -5.39 -15.25
N GLY A 167 -10.33 -4.24 -14.86
CA GLY A 167 -11.75 -4.07 -14.55
C GLY A 167 -12.16 -4.77 -13.25
N THR A 168 -13.47 -4.92 -13.07
CA THR A 168 -14.09 -5.57 -11.91
C THR A 168 -14.93 -6.77 -12.37
N PRO A 169 -14.80 -7.96 -11.77
CA PRO A 169 -13.94 -8.31 -10.64
C PRO A 169 -12.45 -8.46 -11.01
N LEU A 170 -11.56 -8.32 -10.01
CA LEU A 170 -10.13 -8.45 -10.23
C LEU A 170 -9.72 -9.92 -10.43
N PRO A 171 -8.76 -10.21 -11.34
CA PRO A 171 -8.29 -11.56 -11.58
C PRO A 171 -7.43 -12.07 -10.42
N ILE A 172 -7.48 -13.38 -10.17
CA ILE A 172 -6.76 -14.08 -9.09
C ILE A 172 -5.23 -13.86 -9.16
N SER A 173 -4.69 -13.57 -10.34
CA SER A 173 -3.27 -13.24 -10.50
C SER A 173 -2.82 -12.01 -9.69
N THR A 174 -3.75 -11.09 -9.39
CA THR A 174 -3.47 -9.85 -8.66
C THR A 174 -3.47 -10.03 -7.14
N THR A 175 -4.00 -11.14 -6.63
CA THR A 175 -4.14 -11.45 -5.21
C THR A 175 -2.81 -11.30 -4.46
N ARG A 176 -1.70 -11.81 -5.02
CA ARG A 176 -0.38 -11.72 -4.38
C ARG A 176 0.15 -10.29 -4.31
N THR A 177 -0.01 -9.53 -5.39
CA THR A 177 0.39 -8.13 -5.44
C THR A 177 -0.40 -7.31 -4.42
N LEU A 178 -1.71 -7.56 -4.32
CA LEU A 178 -2.56 -6.89 -3.36
C LEU A 178 -2.23 -7.30 -1.92
N GLN A 179 -1.93 -8.58 -1.68
CA GLN A 179 -1.43 -9.06 -0.39
C GLN A 179 -0.16 -8.31 0.02
N SER A 180 0.81 -8.13 -0.89
CA SER A 180 2.02 -7.32 -0.64
C SER A 180 1.69 -5.87 -0.28
N CYS A 181 0.68 -5.28 -0.93
CA CYS A 181 0.21 -3.92 -0.59
C CYS A 181 -0.36 -3.86 0.83
N VAL A 182 -1.18 -4.85 1.21
CA VAL A 182 -1.76 -4.96 2.56
C VAL A 182 -0.67 -5.17 3.59
N GLU A 183 0.24 -6.12 3.38
CA GLU A 183 1.32 -6.44 4.32
C GLU A 183 2.22 -5.22 4.55
N THR A 184 2.61 -4.53 3.47
CA THR A 184 3.43 -3.31 3.55
C THR A 184 2.71 -2.21 4.34
N TYR A 185 1.42 -1.98 4.07
CA TYR A 185 0.64 -0.99 4.78
C TYR A 185 0.41 -1.38 6.26
N MET A 186 0.21 -2.66 6.54
CA MET A 186 -0.03 -3.17 7.89
C MET A 186 1.25 -3.23 8.73
N ALA A 187 2.41 -3.44 8.11
CA ALA A 187 3.71 -3.35 8.77
C ALA A 187 4.06 -1.93 9.25
N LEU A 188 3.38 -0.90 8.74
CA LEU A 188 3.62 0.48 9.17
C LEU A 188 3.21 0.69 10.62
N ASN A 189 4.15 1.08 11.49
CA ASN A 189 3.83 1.59 12.82
C ASN A 189 3.32 3.03 12.72
N LEU A 190 1.99 3.19 12.65
CA LEU A 190 1.36 4.50 12.52
C LEU A 190 1.75 5.46 13.67
N SER A 191 1.98 4.98 14.89
CA SER A 191 2.28 5.85 16.06
C SER A 191 3.68 6.47 16.02
N GLU A 192 4.68 5.76 15.50
CA GLU A 192 6.08 6.20 15.52
C GLU A 192 6.47 7.04 14.30
N ASN A 193 5.72 6.93 13.21
CA ASN A 193 6.05 7.56 11.94
C ASN A 193 5.20 8.82 11.65
N GLU A 194 4.47 9.36 12.63
CA GLU A 194 3.57 10.52 12.44
C GLU A 194 4.28 11.77 11.95
N GLU A 195 5.46 12.05 12.49
CA GLU A 195 6.17 13.30 12.18
C GLU A 195 6.70 13.32 10.74
N LYS A 196 6.78 12.16 10.07
CA LYS A 196 7.42 12.00 8.76
C LYS A 196 6.46 11.59 7.64
N LEU A 197 5.21 11.23 7.96
CA LEU A 197 4.25 10.74 6.98
C LEU A 197 3.02 11.64 6.92
N ASP A 198 2.60 11.98 5.71
CA ASP A 198 1.35 12.73 5.50
C ASP A 198 0.13 11.82 5.72
N GLY A 199 -0.66 12.15 6.73
CA GLY A 199 -1.91 11.44 7.05
C GLY A 199 -2.94 11.47 5.93
N LYS A 200 -2.97 12.52 5.09
CA LYS A 200 -3.90 12.62 3.96
C LYS A 200 -3.60 11.57 2.89
N CYS A 201 -2.33 11.43 2.53
CA CYS A 201 -1.88 10.41 1.60
C CYS A 201 -2.09 9.00 2.15
N LEU A 202 -1.82 8.76 3.44
CA LEU A 202 -2.08 7.46 4.08
C LEU A 202 -3.57 7.08 4.03
N LEU A 203 -4.46 8.05 4.24
CA LEU A 203 -5.90 7.84 4.10
C LEU A 203 -6.27 7.47 2.66
N TRP A 204 -5.73 8.18 1.66
CA TRP A 204 -5.95 7.85 0.25
C TRP A 204 -5.49 6.43 -0.07
N ILE A 205 -4.27 6.06 0.32
CA ILE A 205 -3.73 4.69 0.14
C ILE A 205 -4.64 3.65 0.78
N ALA A 206 -5.09 3.88 2.03
CA ALA A 206 -5.92 2.95 2.75
C ALA A 206 -7.28 2.70 2.09
N VAL A 207 -7.94 3.77 1.60
CA VAL A 207 -9.22 3.68 0.90
C VAL A 207 -9.04 2.93 -0.42
N VAL A 208 -8.01 3.26 -1.19
CA VAL A 208 -7.72 2.59 -2.47
C VAL A 208 -7.45 1.10 -2.26
N ILE A 209 -6.56 0.74 -1.33
CA ILE A 209 -6.26 -0.68 -1.04
C ILE A 209 -7.54 -1.40 -0.58
N ALA A 210 -8.30 -0.83 0.35
CA ALA A 210 -9.55 -1.44 0.83
C ALA A 210 -10.57 -1.64 -0.29
N SER A 211 -10.69 -0.68 -1.20
CA SER A 211 -11.61 -0.79 -2.34
C SER A 211 -11.19 -1.89 -3.31
N CYS A 212 -9.89 -2.05 -3.53
CA CYS A 212 -9.31 -3.10 -4.36
C CYS A 212 -9.55 -4.48 -3.72
N LEU A 213 -9.45 -4.59 -2.39
CA LEU A 213 -9.75 -5.82 -1.64
C LEU A 213 -11.22 -6.25 -1.75
N ASP A 214 -12.15 -5.30 -1.78
CA ASP A 214 -13.58 -5.59 -2.00
C ASP A 214 -13.87 -6.14 -3.41
N MET A 215 -13.03 -5.79 -4.39
CA MET A 215 -13.12 -6.29 -5.77
C MET A 215 -12.45 -7.65 -5.97
N CYS A 216 -11.67 -8.13 -5.00
CA CYS A 216 -10.98 -9.42 -5.07
C CYS A 216 -11.90 -10.59 -4.73
N SER A 217 -11.69 -11.71 -5.42
CA SER A 217 -12.43 -12.96 -5.16
C SER A 217 -12.02 -13.66 -3.85
N ASP A 218 -10.85 -13.31 -3.29
CA ASP A 218 -10.34 -13.92 -2.06
C ASP A 218 -11.01 -13.32 -0.81
N SER A 219 -11.76 -14.15 -0.09
CA SER A 219 -12.50 -13.75 1.12
C SER A 219 -11.58 -13.43 2.30
N SER A 220 -10.37 -13.97 2.34
CA SER A 220 -9.40 -13.70 3.40
C SER A 220 -8.87 -12.27 3.31
N LEU A 221 -8.52 -11.84 2.09
CA LEU A 221 -8.02 -10.49 1.81
C LEU A 221 -9.11 -9.42 1.97
N ARG A 222 -10.35 -9.72 1.55
CA ARG A 222 -11.50 -8.80 1.67
C ARG A 222 -11.73 -8.30 3.10
N ASN A 223 -11.40 -9.11 4.10
CA ASN A 223 -11.59 -8.80 5.51
C ASN A 223 -10.38 -8.10 6.16
N ALA A 224 -9.37 -7.71 5.39
CA ALA A 224 -8.18 -7.07 5.96
C ALA A 224 -8.54 -5.69 6.58
N PRO A 225 -8.11 -5.41 7.83
CA PRO A 225 -8.53 -4.22 8.57
C PRO A 225 -7.78 -2.93 8.17
N VAL A 226 -7.45 -2.77 6.89
CA VAL A 226 -6.65 -1.66 6.34
C VAL A 226 -7.31 -0.30 6.62
N LEU A 227 -8.56 -0.15 6.17
CA LEU A 227 -9.32 1.10 6.35
C LEU A 227 -9.77 1.28 7.82
N GLU A 228 -10.05 0.20 8.53
CA GLU A 228 -10.38 0.27 9.96
C GLU A 228 -9.23 0.86 10.77
N ARG A 229 -8.01 0.46 10.47
CA ARG A 229 -6.82 0.96 11.16
C ARG A 229 -6.67 2.48 11.04
N ILE A 230 -6.83 3.03 9.84
CA ILE A 230 -6.68 4.48 9.62
C ILE A 230 -7.86 5.27 10.22
N LEU A 231 -9.09 4.74 10.17
CA LEU A 231 -10.28 5.39 10.75
C LEU A 231 -10.29 5.40 12.29
N ASN A 232 -9.58 4.46 12.92
CA ASN A 232 -9.34 4.50 14.37
C ASN A 232 -8.41 5.65 14.74
N LYS A 233 -7.40 5.89 13.90
CA LYS A 233 -6.37 6.87 14.16
C LYS A 233 -6.78 8.30 13.79
N PHE A 234 -7.51 8.46 12.69
CA PHE A 234 -7.97 9.74 12.18
C PHE A 234 -9.49 9.86 12.34
N PRO A 235 -10.00 10.40 13.47
CA PRO A 235 -11.44 10.50 13.69
C PRO A 235 -12.13 11.42 12.66
N GLN A 236 -11.40 12.36 12.08
CA GLN A 236 -11.89 13.23 11.01
C GLN A 236 -12.25 12.46 9.73
N ALA A 237 -11.65 11.28 9.50
CA ALA A 237 -11.94 10.42 8.36
C ALA A 237 -13.24 9.60 8.54
N ARG A 238 -13.97 9.79 9.65
CA ARG A 238 -15.30 9.18 9.90
C ARG A 238 -16.44 9.94 9.25
N GLU A 239 -16.16 11.08 8.64
CA GLU A 239 -17.13 11.89 7.90
C GLU A 239 -16.79 11.82 6.40
N TRP A 240 -17.72 11.33 5.58
CA TRP A 240 -17.46 11.12 4.15
C TRP A 240 -17.10 12.43 3.43
N THR A 241 -17.76 13.53 3.74
CA THR A 241 -17.49 14.86 3.15
C THR A 241 -16.01 15.26 3.26
N LYS A 242 -15.40 14.99 4.43
CA LYS A 242 -13.97 15.24 4.67
C LYS A 242 -13.09 14.26 3.91
N VAL A 243 -13.46 12.98 3.91
CA VAL A 243 -12.72 11.94 3.17
C VAL A 243 -12.74 12.24 1.68
N ASP A 244 -13.92 12.50 1.09
CA ASP A 244 -14.12 12.88 -0.31
C ASP A 244 -13.25 14.08 -0.70
N THR A 245 -13.29 15.15 0.11
CA THR A 245 -12.44 16.34 -0.10
C THR A 245 -10.97 15.97 -0.15
N ILE A 246 -10.49 15.11 0.76
CA ILE A 246 -9.09 14.66 0.78
C ILE A 246 -8.80 13.81 -0.47
N LEU A 247 -9.64 12.84 -0.79
CA LEU A 247 -9.43 11.94 -1.93
C LEU A 247 -9.36 12.71 -3.26
N ARG A 248 -10.17 13.77 -3.42
CA ARG A 248 -10.15 14.66 -4.58
C ARG A 248 -8.86 15.47 -4.74
N THR A 249 -8.05 15.62 -3.69
CA THR A 249 -6.73 16.26 -3.82
C THR A 249 -5.68 15.33 -4.44
N PHE A 250 -5.98 14.03 -4.57
CA PHE A 250 -5.11 13.02 -5.17
C PHE A 250 -5.68 12.55 -6.51
N LEU A 251 -5.37 11.32 -6.96
CA LEU A 251 -5.98 10.73 -8.14
C LEU A 251 -7.45 10.43 -7.86
N TRP A 252 -8.34 11.07 -8.61
CA TRP A 252 -9.78 10.89 -8.51
C TRP A 252 -10.33 10.30 -9.81
N HIS A 253 -11.13 9.24 -9.69
CA HIS A 253 -11.82 8.63 -10.83
C HIS A 253 -13.26 8.37 -10.44
N GLU A 254 -14.22 8.87 -11.22
CA GLU A 254 -15.65 8.80 -10.87
C GLU A 254 -16.15 7.35 -10.74
N ASP A 255 -15.70 6.45 -11.61
CA ASP A 255 -16.11 5.03 -11.51
C ASP A 255 -15.56 4.35 -10.24
N LEU A 256 -14.45 4.84 -9.68
CA LEU A 256 -13.86 4.31 -8.46
C LEU A 256 -14.43 4.98 -7.21
N SER A 257 -14.88 6.23 -7.31
CA SER A 257 -15.37 7.00 -6.17
C SER A 257 -16.61 6.37 -5.53
N GLU A 258 -17.53 5.84 -6.33
CA GLU A 258 -18.70 5.13 -5.81
C GLU A 258 -18.28 3.88 -5.04
N GLN A 259 -17.30 3.14 -5.57
CA GLN A 259 -16.76 1.98 -4.87
C GLN A 259 -16.08 2.39 -3.57
N TRP A 260 -15.27 3.45 -3.57
CA TRP A 260 -14.59 3.96 -2.38
C TRP A 260 -15.59 4.34 -1.29
N TYR A 261 -16.71 4.97 -1.67
CA TYR A 261 -17.79 5.29 -0.74
C TYR A 261 -18.42 4.03 -0.15
N ARG A 262 -18.77 3.05 -0.98
CA ARG A 262 -19.37 1.78 -0.52
C ARG A 262 -18.43 1.02 0.43
N THR A 263 -17.16 0.92 0.10
CA THR A 263 -16.13 0.30 0.95
C THR A 263 -16.02 1.02 2.29
N TRP A 264 -15.95 2.35 2.28
CA TRP A 264 -15.89 3.16 3.50
C TRP A 264 -17.14 3.03 4.37
N GLN A 265 -18.33 3.07 3.76
CA GLN A 265 -19.59 2.86 4.46
C GLN A 265 -19.67 1.46 5.07
N GLY A 266 -19.27 0.42 4.31
CA GLY A 266 -19.26 -0.96 4.76
C GLY A 266 -18.39 -1.14 6.01
N VAL A 267 -17.20 -0.53 6.03
CA VAL A 267 -16.32 -0.52 7.19
C VAL A 267 -16.96 0.15 8.41
N LEU A 268 -17.61 1.31 8.22
CA LEU A 268 -18.30 1.99 9.32
C LEU A 268 -19.52 1.23 9.82
N ALA A 269 -20.27 0.57 8.95
CA ALA A 269 -21.41 -0.26 9.32
C ALA A 269 -20.98 -1.46 10.18
N ARG A 270 -19.88 -2.13 9.80
CA ARG A 270 -19.28 -3.23 10.59
C ARG A 270 -18.79 -2.80 11.96
N ARG A 271 -18.47 -1.52 12.16
CA ARG A 271 -18.12 -0.97 13.48
C ARG A 271 -19.32 -0.70 14.35
N LYS A 272 -20.42 -0.23 13.75
CA LYS A 272 -21.67 0.08 14.46
C LYS A 272 -22.43 -1.19 14.84
N SER A 273 -22.29 -2.25 14.03
CA SER A 273 -22.74 -3.59 14.36
C SER A 273 -21.68 -4.26 15.26
N PRO A 274 -21.89 -4.46 16.57
CA PRO A 274 -21.09 -5.43 17.30
C PRO A 274 -21.18 -6.78 16.58
N PRO A 275 -20.16 -7.65 16.64
CA PRO A 275 -20.28 -9.01 16.12
C PRO A 275 -21.42 -9.71 16.85
N SER A 276 -22.59 -9.76 16.22
CA SER A 276 -23.72 -10.57 16.64
C SER A 276 -23.38 -12.03 16.36
N GLY A 277 -22.49 -12.57 17.19
CA GLY A 277 -21.81 -13.84 16.93
C GLY A 277 -21.09 -14.43 18.14
N PHE A 278 -21.53 -14.10 19.36
CA PHE A 278 -21.48 -15.02 20.49
C PHE A 278 -22.84 -14.97 21.18
N ARG A 279 -23.83 -15.55 20.50
CA ARG A 279 -25.00 -16.07 21.20
C ARG A 279 -24.48 -17.28 21.95
N SER A 280 -24.06 -17.06 23.20
CA SER A 280 -24.03 -18.11 24.20
C SER A 280 -25.46 -18.64 24.28
N SER A 281 -25.78 -19.66 23.47
CA SER A 281 -26.88 -20.53 23.81
C SER A 281 -26.50 -21.16 25.13
N PRO A 282 -27.23 -20.93 26.24
CA PRO A 282 -27.18 -21.89 27.32
C PRO A 282 -27.73 -23.17 26.69
N GLN A 283 -26.86 -24.15 26.44
CA GLN A 283 -27.32 -25.52 26.28
C GLN A 283 -27.97 -25.88 27.61
N ALA A 284 -29.28 -25.72 27.66
CA ALA A 284 -30.13 -26.43 28.58
C ALA A 284 -29.90 -27.92 28.29
N PHE A 285 -29.04 -28.53 29.09
CA PHE A 285 -29.02 -29.97 29.23
C PHE A 285 -30.39 -30.39 29.76
N SER A 286 -31.25 -30.86 28.87
CA SER A 286 -32.41 -31.64 29.27
C SER A 286 -31.90 -32.93 29.93
N PRO A 287 -32.30 -33.24 31.17
CA PRO A 287 -31.94 -34.50 31.79
C PRO A 287 -32.64 -35.64 31.05
N ILE A 288 -31.86 -36.54 30.44
CA ILE A 288 -32.35 -37.83 29.99
C ILE A 288 -32.52 -38.70 31.24
N THR A 289 -33.77 -38.97 31.60
CA THR A 289 -34.15 -40.01 32.55
C THR A 289 -33.87 -41.37 31.91
N VAL A 290 -32.76 -42.03 32.29
CA VAL A 290 -32.56 -43.47 32.06
C VAL A 290 -32.74 -44.20 33.38
N VAL A 291 -33.83 -44.96 33.46
CA VAL A 291 -34.12 -45.89 34.54
C VAL A 291 -33.28 -47.16 34.34
N GLY A 292 -32.42 -47.43 35.31
CA GLY A 292 -32.19 -48.73 35.93
C GLY A 292 -31.53 -49.86 35.13
N GLY A 293 -30.37 -50.33 35.61
CA GLY A 293 -29.99 -51.74 35.42
C GLY A 293 -28.49 -52.07 35.49
N ALA A 294 -28.01 -52.33 36.71
CA ALA A 294 -26.94 -53.28 37.06
C ALA A 294 -25.46 -53.04 36.63
N SER A 295 -24.64 -52.79 37.66
CA SER A 295 -23.18 -53.07 37.82
C SER A 295 -22.84 -54.57 37.61
N PRO A 296 -21.57 -55.07 37.77
CA PRO A 296 -20.34 -54.41 38.27
C PRO A 296 -19.00 -54.79 37.60
N GLY A 297 -17.94 -54.03 37.95
CA GLY A 297 -16.65 -54.65 38.31
C GLY A 297 -15.35 -53.99 37.83
N TYR A 298 -14.48 -53.64 38.81
CA TYR A 298 -13.00 -53.68 38.78
C TYR A 298 -12.25 -52.67 37.85
N THR A 299 -11.13 -51.99 38.17
CA THR A 299 -10.20 -51.88 39.32
C THR A 299 -9.18 -50.74 39.08
N MET A 300 -8.90 -49.94 40.12
CA MET A 300 -7.59 -49.51 40.67
C MET A 300 -6.36 -49.12 39.81
N GLY A 301 -5.67 -48.05 40.27
CA GLY A 301 -4.24 -47.71 40.07
C GLY A 301 -4.04 -46.30 39.48
N SER A 302 -3.77 -45.20 40.22
CA SER A 302 -2.57 -44.84 41.03
C SER A 302 -1.28 -44.98 40.18
N GLU A 303 -0.40 -44.00 39.96
CA GLU A 303 0.27 -43.06 40.87
C GLU A 303 0.91 -41.87 40.09
N ARG A 304 0.99 -40.68 40.72
CA ARG A 304 2.04 -39.64 40.50
C ARG A 304 3.24 -39.97 41.44
N PRO A 305 4.33 -39.17 41.64
CA PRO A 305 4.86 -37.95 40.99
C PRO A 305 6.40 -38.01 40.75
N GLY A 306 7.01 -36.92 40.26
CA GLY A 306 8.46 -36.73 40.35
C GLY A 306 8.93 -35.32 39.99
N CYS A 307 9.41 -34.58 40.99
CA CYS A 307 9.91 -33.20 40.96
C CYS A 307 11.43 -33.11 40.68
N GLY A 308 11.89 -31.89 40.35
CA GLY A 308 13.28 -31.39 40.43
C GLY A 308 13.64 -30.57 39.18
N GLY A 309 13.86 -29.26 39.20
CA GLY A 309 14.77 -28.45 40.05
C GLY A 309 16.18 -28.51 39.45
N SER A 310 16.99 -27.47 39.20
CA SER A 310 17.07 -26.07 39.63
C SER A 310 18.22 -25.38 38.87
N GLY A 311 18.36 -24.04 38.99
CA GLY A 311 19.66 -23.31 38.89
C GLY A 311 19.78 -22.37 37.69
N SER A 312 19.55 -21.06 37.78
CA SER A 312 20.30 -19.98 38.48
C SER A 312 21.58 -19.55 37.76
N SER A 313 21.64 -18.28 37.29
CA SER A 313 22.70 -17.34 37.67
C SER A 313 22.37 -15.91 37.22
N GLU A 314 22.86 -14.95 37.99
CA GLU A 314 22.40 -13.58 38.14
C GLU A 314 23.60 -12.62 38.01
N SER A 315 23.36 -11.42 37.42
CA SER A 315 24.07 -10.13 37.63
C SER A 315 25.53 -9.93 37.13
N PRO A 316 26.10 -8.69 37.11
CA PRO A 316 25.52 -7.34 37.25
C PRO A 316 26.03 -6.22 36.28
N ARG A 317 25.22 -5.15 36.18
CA ARG A 317 25.51 -3.68 36.23
C ARG A 317 26.91 -3.13 35.87
N ALA A 318 26.94 -2.18 34.92
CA ALA A 318 27.88 -1.05 34.90
C ALA A 318 27.19 0.21 34.35
N ALA A 319 27.49 1.36 34.95
CA ALA A 319 26.92 2.68 34.69
C ALA A 319 28.04 3.68 34.32
N VAL A 320 27.62 4.89 33.89
CA VAL A 320 28.37 6.18 33.85
C VAL A 320 29.14 6.45 32.52
N PRO A 321 29.31 7.71 32.03
CA PRO A 321 28.63 9.00 32.26
C PRO A 321 28.12 9.71 30.97
N GLU A 322 27.26 10.70 31.23
CA GLU A 322 26.85 11.83 30.38
C GLU A 322 27.98 12.89 30.24
N PRO A 323 28.06 13.63 29.12
CA PRO A 323 28.69 14.95 29.14
C PRO A 323 27.82 16.07 28.54
N ALA A 324 27.56 17.05 29.40
CA ALA A 324 27.61 18.50 29.19
C ALA A 324 26.77 19.17 28.09
N GLU A 325 25.72 19.86 28.54
CA GLU A 325 25.21 21.10 27.93
C GLU A 325 26.31 22.18 27.79
N PRO A 326 26.25 23.00 26.73
CA PRO A 326 26.69 24.38 26.79
C PRO A 326 25.50 25.34 26.62
N ARG A 327 25.19 26.01 27.73
CA ARG A 327 24.91 27.46 27.85
C ARG A 327 24.14 28.14 26.72
N GLN A 328 22.90 28.47 27.06
CA GLN A 328 22.23 29.72 26.75
C GLN A 328 23.21 30.91 26.70
N ALA A 329 23.26 31.60 25.56
CA ALA A 329 23.76 32.97 25.45
C ALA A 329 22.58 33.86 25.08
N ASP A 330 22.13 34.64 26.06
CA ASP A 330 21.40 35.88 25.89
C ASP A 330 22.27 36.92 25.16
N ALA A 331 21.69 37.60 24.16
CA ALA A 331 21.81 39.04 23.89
C ALA A 331 21.27 39.29 22.46
N ARG A 332 20.07 39.85 22.31
CA ARG A 332 19.79 41.30 22.24
C ARG A 332 20.71 42.08 21.29
N SER A 333 20.03 42.84 20.42
CA SER A 333 20.49 44.03 19.70
C SER A 333 21.36 43.85 18.47
N MET A 334 20.73 43.89 17.30
CA MET A 334 21.07 44.89 16.30
C MET A 334 19.86 45.20 15.41
N LYS A 335 19.07 46.17 15.89
CA LYS A 335 18.22 47.01 15.06
C LYS A 335 19.05 48.25 14.74
N VAL A 336 18.81 48.84 13.57
CA VAL A 336 19.30 50.15 13.09
C VAL A 336 20.57 50.12 12.21
N ALA A 337 20.35 50.14 10.90
CA ALA A 337 20.83 51.19 9.98
C ALA A 337 20.13 50.97 8.63
N SER A 338 19.06 51.72 8.29
CA SER A 338 19.11 52.99 7.53
C SER A 338 19.78 52.80 6.16
N LEU A 339 18.98 52.68 5.10
CA LEU A 339 18.49 53.80 4.26
C LEU A 339 19.49 54.20 3.16
N LEU A 340 18.92 54.35 1.95
CA LEU A 340 19.45 55.05 0.77
C LEU A 340 20.41 54.27 -0.13
N HIS A 341 19.91 53.83 -1.28
CA HIS A 341 20.22 54.51 -2.56
C HIS A 341 19.17 54.10 -3.60
N ASN A 342 18.33 55.06 -3.97
CA ASN A 342 17.83 55.20 -5.33
C ASN A 342 18.96 55.86 -6.12
N ASP A 343 19.30 55.29 -7.25
CA ASP A 343 19.50 56.02 -8.52
C ASP A 343 19.22 55.03 -9.67
#